data_AF-A0A1I5YGY2-F1
#
_entry.id   AF-A0A1I5YGY2-F1
#
_cell.length_a   1.000
_cell.length_b   1.000
_cell.length_c   1.000
_cell.angle_alpha   90.00
_cell.angle_beta   90.00
_cell.angle_gamma   90.00
#
_symmetry.space_group_name_H-M   'P 1'
#
loop_
_entity.id
_entity.type
_entity.pdbx_description
1 polymer ?
#
loop_
_entity_poly.entity_id
_entity_poly.type
_entity_poly.pdbx_seq_one_letter_code
_entity_poly.pdbx_strand_id
1 'polypeptide(L)'
;MKKWVLLLGASAFLAGCDMMGGATEESQPSESSESSAETSESASTEESSQASSSEASSESSSSESASASGEEVTTQFPLVPQKSEIDKGFTLENDKLLQEIQLRMSQTPELGIENDVAIHFTGLFLGEQGQDNVQAVFIVVNRTDMAMTNIDLTVSMSTTDGEVILDKRPFELTEKSFGILEPDTVMPAYFTVPMENQEAFFSVSDLSKVTYSIDSFDFDER
;
A
#
# COMPACT_ATOMS: atom_id res chain seq x y z
N MET A 1 -32.23 51.10 -19.76
CA MET A 1 -33.41 51.03 -18.87
C MET A 1 -33.33 49.75 -18.06
N LYS A 2 -33.73 49.83 -16.78
CA LYS A 2 -34.04 48.74 -15.82
C LYS A 2 -32.88 47.86 -15.30
N LYS A 3 -32.32 48.33 -14.18
CA LYS A 3 -31.72 47.55 -13.08
C LYS A 3 -32.83 46.85 -12.28
N TRP A 4 -32.68 45.58 -11.87
CA TRP A 4 -33.32 44.94 -10.70
C TRP A 4 -32.55 43.63 -10.43
N VAL A 5 -32.33 43.09 -9.23
CA VAL A 5 -32.18 43.52 -7.82
C VAL A 5 -31.83 42.20 -7.09
N LEU A 6 -30.94 42.32 -6.11
CA LEU A 6 -30.48 41.33 -5.12
C LEU A 6 -31.64 40.74 -4.30
N LEU A 7 -31.53 39.48 -3.84
CA LEU A 7 -32.16 39.08 -2.58
C LEU A 7 -31.38 37.96 -1.87
N LEU A 8 -30.91 38.34 -0.68
CA LEU A 8 -30.36 37.51 0.39
C LEU A 8 -31.39 36.49 0.91
N GLY A 9 -30.91 35.33 1.34
CA GLY A 9 -31.62 34.41 2.22
C GLY A 9 -30.66 33.84 3.25
N ALA A 10 -30.64 34.44 4.44
CA ALA A 10 -29.98 33.91 5.62
C ALA A 10 -30.99 33.04 6.39
N SER A 11 -30.58 31.83 6.77
CA SER A 11 -31.31 30.98 7.71
C SER A 11 -30.34 30.42 8.73
N ALA A 12 -30.42 30.98 9.94
CA ALA A 12 -29.80 30.45 11.15
C ALA A 12 -30.69 29.35 11.73
N PHE A 13 -30.09 28.23 12.18
CA PHE A 13 -30.73 27.27 13.06
C PHE A 13 -29.75 26.75 14.13
N LEU A 14 -30.11 27.05 15.39
CA LEU A 14 -30.13 26.20 16.61
C LEU A 14 -28.80 25.57 17.10
N ALA A 15 -28.22 25.95 18.23
CA ALA A 15 -28.65 25.78 19.64
C ALA A 15 -28.52 24.33 20.17
N GLY A 16 -27.62 24.12 21.14
CA GLY A 16 -27.65 22.96 22.05
C GLY A 16 -26.30 22.51 22.61
N CYS A 17 -25.80 23.15 23.67
CA CYS A 17 -24.81 22.55 24.58
C CYS A 17 -25.42 22.45 25.99
N ASP A 18 -25.67 21.21 26.41
CA ASP A 18 -25.83 20.74 27.80
C ASP A 18 -24.56 21.08 28.61
N MET A 19 -24.60 21.68 29.82
CA MET A 19 -24.99 21.13 31.14
C MET A 19 -24.08 19.94 31.56
N MET A 20 -23.48 19.76 32.74
CA MET A 20 -23.28 20.43 34.04
C MET A 20 -22.45 19.43 34.90
N GLY A 21 -21.52 19.92 35.74
CA GLY A 21 -20.99 19.22 36.95
C GLY A 21 -19.76 18.32 36.70
N GLY A 22 -18.66 18.35 37.45
CA GLY A 22 -18.37 18.89 38.78
C GLY A 22 -17.88 17.75 39.69
N ALA A 23 -16.58 17.71 40.01
CA ALA A 23 -16.01 17.31 41.32
C ALA A 23 -14.49 17.06 41.24
N THR A 24 -13.82 17.65 42.22
CA THR A 24 -12.41 17.54 42.61
C THR A 24 -12.20 16.31 43.52
N GLU A 25 -10.94 16.04 43.90
CA GLU A 25 -10.42 15.04 44.90
C GLU A 25 -10.02 13.68 44.31
N GLU A 26 -8.99 12.95 44.77
CA GLU A 26 -7.73 13.18 45.48
C GLU A 26 -6.96 11.84 45.37
N SER A 27 -5.64 11.87 45.44
CA SER A 27 -4.74 10.92 46.13
C SER A 27 -4.79 9.38 45.86
N GLN A 28 -3.63 8.87 45.41
CA GLN A 28 -2.97 7.55 45.63
C GLN A 28 -3.11 6.96 47.07
N PRO A 29 -2.52 5.78 47.45
CA PRO A 29 -1.91 4.63 46.73
C PRO A 29 -2.32 3.24 47.30
N SER A 30 -1.81 2.12 46.75
CA SER A 30 -1.55 0.82 47.43
C SER A 30 -0.73 -0.07 46.47
N GLU A 31 0.59 -0.27 46.64
CA GLU A 31 1.28 -1.26 47.51
C GLU A 31 1.28 -2.72 47.00
N SER A 32 2.48 -3.15 46.56
CA SER A 32 3.22 -4.35 46.99
C SER A 32 2.83 -5.76 46.52
N SER A 33 3.82 -6.47 45.97
CA SER A 33 4.26 -7.88 46.27
C SER A 33 5.19 -8.35 45.13
N GLU A 34 6.51 -8.29 45.27
CA GLU A 34 7.41 -9.32 45.83
C GLU A 34 7.75 -10.52 44.91
N SER A 35 9.07 -10.74 44.81
CA SER A 35 9.77 -12.02 44.69
C SER A 35 9.83 -12.75 43.33
N SER A 36 11.02 -12.88 42.75
CA SER A 36 12.01 -13.91 43.15
C SER A 36 13.27 -13.81 42.28
N ALA A 37 14.41 -14.04 42.93
CA ALA A 37 15.74 -14.11 42.36
C ALA A 37 16.06 -15.54 41.85
N GLU A 38 17.36 -15.74 41.55
CA GLU A 38 18.10 -16.99 41.28
C GLU A 38 18.14 -17.39 39.78
N THR A 39 19.23 -17.86 39.15
CA THR A 39 20.70 -17.87 39.30
C THR A 39 21.25 -18.90 38.28
N SER A 40 22.54 -18.80 37.94
CA SER A 40 23.43 -19.79 37.26
C SER A 40 23.46 -19.81 35.72
N GLU A 41 24.56 -19.38 35.07
CA GLU A 41 25.92 -19.96 34.98
C GLU A 41 26.02 -21.23 34.11
N SER A 42 26.70 -21.15 32.97
CA SER A 42 28.02 -21.78 32.77
C SER A 42 28.50 -21.74 31.32
N ALA A 43 29.78 -21.43 31.19
CA ALA A 43 30.62 -21.54 30.00
C ALA A 43 31.12 -22.97 29.80
N SER A 44 31.53 -23.32 28.57
CA SER A 44 32.68 -24.21 28.30
C SER A 44 33.12 -24.14 26.84
N THR A 45 34.43 -24.20 26.68
CA THR A 45 35.30 -23.99 25.52
C THR A 45 35.89 -25.32 24.98
N GLU A 46 36.63 -25.22 23.86
CA GLU A 46 37.66 -26.16 23.31
C GLU A 46 37.16 -27.31 22.42
N GLU A 47 37.83 -27.82 21.37
CA GLU A 47 39.04 -27.46 20.59
C GLU A 47 39.09 -28.34 19.30
N SER A 48 39.67 -27.77 18.25
CA SER A 48 40.36 -28.29 17.04
C SER A 48 40.54 -29.80 16.76
N SER A 49 40.50 -30.19 15.47
CA SER A 49 41.45 -31.13 14.81
C SER A 49 41.36 -31.14 13.27
N GLN A 50 42.48 -30.80 12.62
CA GLN A 50 42.92 -31.06 11.22
C GLN A 50 43.15 -32.58 10.96
N ALA A 51 43.32 -33.19 9.76
CA ALA A 51 43.48 -32.82 8.34
C ALA A 51 43.44 -34.10 7.44
N SER A 52 43.41 -33.89 6.10
CA SER A 52 43.79 -34.80 4.98
C SER A 52 42.80 -35.91 4.59
N SER A 53 42.55 -36.29 3.33
CA SER A 53 43.09 -35.96 1.99
C SER A 53 42.20 -36.62 0.90
N SER A 54 42.06 -35.94 -0.25
CA SER A 54 41.80 -36.41 -1.65
C SER A 54 41.19 -37.80 -1.94
N GLU A 55 40.17 -37.86 -2.81
CA GLU A 55 40.27 -38.30 -4.22
C GLU A 55 38.89 -38.34 -4.91
N ALA A 56 38.90 -38.21 -6.23
CA ALA A 56 37.77 -38.04 -7.13
C ALA A 56 36.91 -39.30 -7.31
N SER A 57 35.61 -39.13 -7.61
CA SER A 57 34.90 -39.92 -8.63
C SER A 57 33.54 -39.30 -8.96
N SER A 58 33.38 -39.08 -10.26
CA SER A 58 32.17 -38.67 -10.94
C SER A 58 31.19 -39.82 -10.99
N GLU A 59 29.96 -39.66 -10.49
CA GLU A 59 28.83 -40.47 -10.94
C GLU A 59 27.56 -39.63 -11.05
N SER A 60 27.01 -39.70 -12.27
CA SER A 60 25.74 -39.15 -12.69
C SER A 60 24.62 -39.65 -11.79
N SER A 61 23.78 -38.74 -11.30
CA SER A 61 22.50 -39.09 -10.70
C SER A 61 21.49 -38.04 -11.17
N SER A 62 20.86 -38.36 -12.29
CA SER A 62 19.62 -37.76 -12.75
C SER A 62 18.62 -37.80 -11.60
N SER A 63 18.47 -36.67 -10.94
CA SER A 63 17.36 -36.41 -10.03
C SER A 63 16.34 -35.65 -10.85
N GLU A 64 15.29 -36.38 -11.24
CA GLU A 64 14.05 -35.81 -11.74
C GLU A 64 13.50 -34.90 -10.65
N SER A 65 13.86 -33.62 -10.73
CA SER A 65 13.10 -32.57 -10.08
C SER A 65 11.81 -32.46 -10.88
N ALA A 66 10.74 -32.97 -10.28
CA ALA A 66 9.39 -32.70 -10.71
C ALA A 66 9.24 -31.18 -10.87
N SER A 67 9.25 -30.72 -12.13
CA SER A 67 8.72 -29.42 -12.50
C SER A 67 7.27 -29.40 -12.03
N ALA A 68 7.06 -28.84 -10.84
CA ALA A 68 5.81 -28.17 -10.54
C ALA A 68 5.68 -27.11 -11.64
N SER A 69 4.84 -27.41 -12.61
CA SER A 69 4.41 -26.50 -13.67
C SER A 69 3.72 -25.32 -13.00
N GLY A 70 4.49 -24.34 -12.55
CA GLY A 70 3.99 -23.01 -12.26
C GLY A 70 3.59 -22.43 -13.60
N GLU A 71 2.30 -22.25 -13.83
CA GLU A 71 1.84 -21.37 -14.90
C GLU A 71 2.49 -20.01 -14.68
N GLU A 72 3.40 -19.63 -15.58
CA GLU A 72 3.92 -18.27 -15.58
C GLU A 72 2.77 -17.33 -15.91
N VAL A 73 2.38 -16.51 -14.93
CA VAL A 73 1.37 -15.48 -15.10
C VAL A 73 1.94 -14.41 -16.02
N THR A 74 1.66 -14.52 -17.32
CA THR A 74 2.10 -13.53 -18.31
C THR A 74 1.25 -12.28 -18.20
N THR A 75 1.86 -11.15 -17.84
CA THR A 75 1.23 -9.82 -17.83
C THR A 75 1.73 -9.01 -19.02
N GLN A 76 0.94 -8.03 -19.46
CA GLN A 76 1.32 -7.16 -20.59
C GLN A 76 2.55 -6.30 -20.27
N PHE A 77 2.68 -5.89 -19.01
CA PHE A 77 3.75 -5.03 -18.50
C PHE A 77 4.31 -5.63 -17.21
N PRO A 78 5.64 -5.59 -17.00
CA PRO A 78 6.25 -6.10 -15.79
C PRO A 78 5.81 -5.28 -14.56
N LEU A 79 5.43 -5.99 -13.50
CA LEU A 79 5.26 -5.42 -12.17
C LEU A 79 6.63 -5.27 -11.52
N VAL A 80 7.00 -4.03 -11.17
CA VAL A 80 8.24 -3.67 -10.51
C VAL A 80 7.90 -3.24 -9.07
N PRO A 81 8.43 -3.91 -8.03
CA PRO A 81 8.24 -3.48 -6.65
C PRO A 81 8.83 -2.10 -6.41
N GLN A 82 8.31 -1.36 -5.43
CA GLN A 82 8.87 -0.08 -5.04
C GLN A 82 10.29 -0.24 -4.49
N LYS A 83 11.08 0.82 -4.59
CA LYS A 83 12.42 0.88 -4.01
C LYS A 83 12.43 0.49 -2.52
N SER A 84 11.46 0.97 -1.74
CA SER A 84 11.36 0.67 -0.31
C SER A 84 11.00 -0.79 0.00
N GLU A 85 10.39 -1.51 -0.95
CA GLU A 85 10.09 -2.93 -0.85
C GLU A 85 11.33 -3.76 -1.19
N ILE A 86 12.04 -3.38 -2.26
CA ILE A 86 13.31 -4.00 -2.65
C ILE A 86 14.35 -3.84 -1.53
N ASP A 87 14.44 -2.66 -0.92
CA ASP A 87 15.37 -2.38 0.19
C ASP A 87 15.05 -3.26 1.43
N LYS A 88 13.82 -3.79 1.56
CA LYS A 88 13.40 -4.76 2.59
C LYS A 88 13.54 -6.23 2.15
N GLY A 89 13.96 -6.47 0.91
CA GLY A 89 14.11 -7.80 0.32
C GLY A 89 12.80 -8.40 -0.21
N PHE A 90 11.75 -7.60 -0.42
CA PHE A 90 10.51 -8.07 -1.03
C PHE A 90 10.64 -8.15 -2.56
N THR A 91 10.08 -9.21 -3.10
CA THR A 91 10.17 -9.62 -4.52
C THR A 91 8.86 -10.31 -4.91
N LEU A 92 8.62 -10.49 -6.22
CA LEU A 92 7.46 -11.24 -6.70
C LEU A 92 7.47 -12.70 -6.23
N GLU A 93 8.64 -13.25 -5.89
CA GLU A 93 8.78 -14.65 -5.47
C GLU A 93 8.47 -14.86 -3.98
N ASN A 94 8.61 -13.83 -3.14
CA ASN A 94 8.55 -13.98 -1.69
C ASN A 94 7.47 -13.12 -1.00
N ASP A 95 6.88 -12.14 -1.69
CA ASP A 95 5.84 -11.29 -1.13
C ASP A 95 4.46 -11.64 -1.70
N LYS A 96 3.53 -11.94 -0.80
CA LYS A 96 2.16 -12.36 -1.18
C LYS A 96 1.34 -11.24 -1.79
N LEU A 97 1.55 -9.99 -1.35
CA LEU A 97 0.81 -8.86 -1.86
C LEU A 97 1.21 -8.60 -3.32
N LEU A 98 2.52 -8.61 -3.60
CA LEU A 98 3.03 -8.44 -4.97
C LEU A 98 2.57 -9.55 -5.92
N GLN A 99 2.56 -10.81 -5.48
CA GLN A 99 2.01 -11.94 -6.25
C GLN A 99 0.53 -11.74 -6.59
N GLU A 100 -0.24 -11.29 -5.61
CA GLU A 100 -1.68 -11.08 -5.74
C GLU A 100 -1.99 -9.86 -6.64
N ILE A 101 -1.15 -8.83 -6.62
CA ILE A 101 -1.22 -7.73 -7.59
C ILE A 101 -0.93 -8.24 -9.00
N GLN A 102 0.12 -9.05 -9.19
CA GLN A 102 0.48 -9.62 -10.49
C GLN A 102 -0.66 -10.48 -11.07
N LEU A 103 -1.31 -11.28 -10.24
CA LEU A 103 -2.48 -12.07 -10.63
C LEU A 103 -3.62 -11.17 -11.12
N ARG A 104 -3.96 -10.11 -10.37
CA ARG A 104 -5.01 -9.17 -10.79
C ARG A 104 -4.66 -8.40 -12.06
N MET A 105 -3.39 -8.04 -12.23
CA MET A 105 -2.91 -7.43 -13.48
C MET A 105 -3.14 -8.35 -14.68
N SER A 106 -2.87 -9.65 -14.57
CA SER A 106 -3.10 -10.60 -15.68
C SER A 106 -4.58 -10.78 -16.04
N GLN A 107 -5.48 -10.47 -15.11
CA GLN A 107 -6.93 -10.55 -15.30
C GLN A 107 -7.52 -9.24 -15.82
N THR A 108 -6.73 -8.16 -15.86
CA THR A 108 -7.16 -6.85 -16.31
C THR A 108 -6.84 -6.72 -17.81
N PRO A 109 -7.85 -6.65 -18.70
CA PRO A 109 -7.62 -6.73 -20.15
C PRO A 109 -6.81 -5.57 -20.74
N GLU A 110 -6.83 -4.41 -20.09
CA GLU A 110 -6.21 -3.18 -20.57
C GLU A 110 -5.68 -2.38 -19.38
N LEU A 111 -4.37 -2.10 -19.37
CA LEU A 111 -3.66 -1.39 -18.31
C LEU A 111 -3.27 0.03 -18.76
N GLY A 112 -4.25 0.77 -19.29
CA GLY A 112 -4.05 2.13 -19.79
C GLY A 112 -3.75 2.22 -21.28
N ILE A 113 -3.71 3.46 -21.77
CA ILE A 113 -3.53 3.80 -23.20
C ILE A 113 -2.08 4.21 -23.49
N GLU A 114 -1.68 4.11 -24.75
CA GLU A 114 -0.32 4.48 -25.19
C GLU A 114 -0.03 5.97 -24.98
N ASN A 115 1.21 6.30 -24.61
CA ASN A 115 1.69 7.66 -24.32
C ASN A 115 0.97 8.36 -23.16
N ASP A 116 0.51 7.60 -22.16
CA ASP A 116 -0.18 8.14 -20.98
C ASP A 116 0.26 7.43 -19.69
N VAL A 117 -0.10 8.02 -18.55
CA VAL A 117 0.04 7.39 -17.24
C VAL A 117 -1.33 7.07 -16.69
N ALA A 118 -1.54 5.82 -16.28
CA ALA A 118 -2.80 5.37 -15.70
C ALA A 118 -2.60 4.91 -14.25
N ILE A 119 -3.68 5.00 -13.46
CA ILE A 119 -3.79 4.28 -12.19
C ILE A 119 -4.93 3.27 -12.29
N HIS A 120 -4.79 2.14 -11.61
CA HIS A 120 -5.89 1.19 -11.43
C HIS A 120 -6.00 0.75 -9.98
N PHE A 121 -7.21 0.82 -9.43
CA PHE A 121 -7.48 0.25 -8.12
C PHE A 121 -7.50 -1.28 -8.24
N THR A 122 -6.67 -1.96 -7.45
CA THR A 122 -6.59 -3.42 -7.50
C THR A 122 -7.75 -4.09 -6.75
N GLY A 123 -8.46 -3.38 -5.86
CA GLY A 123 -9.38 -4.03 -4.93
C GLY A 123 -8.72 -4.62 -3.69
N LEU A 124 -7.39 -4.50 -3.57
CA LEU A 124 -6.65 -4.85 -2.37
C LEU A 124 -6.53 -3.65 -1.44
N PHE A 125 -6.33 -3.94 -0.16
CA PHE A 125 -6.01 -2.97 0.84
C PHE A 125 -5.04 -3.54 1.87
N LEU A 126 -4.35 -2.64 2.57
CA LEU A 126 -3.55 -2.91 3.75
C LEU A 126 -4.17 -2.23 4.97
N GLY A 127 -3.84 -2.70 6.16
CA GLY A 127 -4.36 -2.17 7.42
C GLY A 127 -5.69 -2.79 7.83
N GLU A 128 -6.27 -2.26 8.90
CA GLU A 128 -7.50 -2.77 9.51
C GLU A 128 -8.57 -1.68 9.55
N GLN A 129 -9.82 -2.06 9.27
CA GLN A 129 -10.95 -1.12 9.32
C GLN A 129 -11.07 -0.46 10.71
N GLY A 130 -11.26 0.85 10.73
CA GLY A 130 -11.34 1.66 11.95
C GLY A 130 -9.97 2.12 12.47
N GLN A 131 -8.87 1.80 11.78
CA GLN A 131 -7.52 2.29 12.09
C GLN A 131 -7.07 3.34 11.07
N ASP A 132 -6.11 4.20 11.43
CA ASP A 132 -5.59 5.28 10.58
C ASP A 132 -4.62 4.81 9.48
N ASN A 133 -4.33 3.50 9.42
CA ASN A 133 -3.35 2.91 8.52
C ASN A 133 -3.95 2.20 7.30
N VAL A 134 -5.27 2.30 7.07
CA VAL A 134 -5.92 1.69 5.90
C VAL A 134 -5.39 2.32 4.63
N GLN A 135 -4.85 1.49 3.73
CA GLN A 135 -4.30 1.93 2.46
C GLN A 135 -4.91 1.11 1.32
N ALA A 136 -5.52 1.80 0.37
CA ALA A 136 -5.95 1.21 -0.89
C ALA A 136 -4.73 0.94 -1.77
N VAL A 137 -4.67 -0.26 -2.35
CA VAL A 137 -3.58 -0.66 -3.23
C VAL A 137 -3.97 -0.36 -4.67
N PHE A 138 -3.23 0.56 -5.27
CA PHE A 138 -3.30 0.89 -6.69
C PHE A 138 -2.09 0.33 -7.42
N ILE A 139 -2.19 0.23 -8.73
CA ILE A 139 -1.03 0.15 -9.62
C ILE A 139 -0.95 1.44 -10.42
N VAL A 140 0.25 1.94 -10.62
CA VAL A 140 0.58 3.06 -11.52
C VAL A 140 1.25 2.46 -12.74
N VAL A 141 0.72 2.77 -13.93
CA VAL A 141 1.19 2.22 -15.20
C VAL A 141 1.76 3.35 -16.03
N ASN A 142 3.03 3.23 -16.41
CA ASN A 142 3.68 4.17 -17.32
C ASN A 142 3.68 3.60 -18.73
N ARG A 143 2.85 4.16 -19.62
CA ARG A 143 2.79 3.81 -21.05
C ARG A 143 3.50 4.85 -21.91
N THR A 144 4.29 5.73 -21.31
CA THR A 144 5.11 6.72 -22.01
C THR A 144 6.51 6.15 -22.27
N ASP A 145 7.29 6.88 -23.07
CA ASP A 145 8.71 6.62 -23.34
C ASP A 145 9.65 7.32 -22.34
N MET A 146 9.11 7.95 -21.28
CA MET A 146 9.86 8.73 -20.29
C MET A 146 9.94 8.01 -18.95
N ALA A 147 11.11 8.01 -18.33
CA ALA A 147 11.29 7.57 -16.94
C ALA A 147 10.91 8.70 -15.98
N MET A 148 10.12 8.38 -14.95
CA MET A 148 9.56 9.37 -14.03
C MET A 148 10.00 9.14 -12.58
N THR A 149 10.29 10.22 -11.87
CA THR A 149 10.62 10.23 -10.44
C THR A 149 9.89 11.37 -9.72
N ASN A 150 9.84 11.32 -8.38
CA ASN A 150 9.22 12.36 -7.55
C ASN A 150 7.83 12.75 -8.06
N ILE A 151 6.96 11.75 -8.18
CA ILE A 151 5.65 11.92 -8.80
C ILE A 151 4.69 12.50 -7.77
N ASP A 152 4.13 13.66 -8.09
CA ASP A 152 3.05 14.29 -7.34
C ASP A 152 1.71 14.01 -8.04
N LEU A 153 0.80 13.35 -7.32
CA LEU A 153 -0.49 12.95 -7.86
C LEU A 153 -1.64 13.34 -6.95
N THR A 154 -2.71 13.87 -7.54
CA THR A 154 -3.97 14.11 -6.84
C THR A 154 -4.98 13.08 -7.32
N VAL A 155 -5.57 12.31 -6.40
CA VAL A 155 -6.51 11.24 -6.74
C VAL A 155 -7.86 11.46 -6.10
N SER A 156 -8.90 11.28 -6.91
CA SER A 156 -10.27 11.16 -6.47
C SER A 156 -10.76 9.73 -6.65
N MET A 157 -11.56 9.26 -5.70
CA MET A 157 -12.17 7.94 -5.71
C MET A 157 -13.53 8.03 -5.05
N SER A 158 -14.56 7.50 -5.70
CA SER A 158 -15.92 7.47 -5.18
C SER A 158 -16.63 6.19 -5.61
N THR A 159 -17.69 5.84 -4.90
CA THR A 159 -18.63 4.82 -5.37
C THR A 159 -19.48 5.39 -6.52
N THR A 160 -20.05 4.52 -7.35
CA THR A 160 -21.00 4.92 -8.40
C THR A 160 -22.28 5.53 -7.85
N ASP A 161 -22.57 5.29 -6.57
CA ASP A 161 -23.71 5.86 -5.84
C ASP A 161 -23.40 7.27 -5.29
N GLY A 162 -22.16 7.75 -5.46
CA GLY A 162 -21.73 9.10 -5.13
C GLY A 162 -21.10 9.26 -3.74
N GLU A 163 -20.86 8.17 -3.01
CA GLU A 163 -20.11 8.21 -1.75
C GLU A 163 -18.63 8.45 -2.02
N VAL A 164 -18.06 9.46 -1.38
CA VAL A 164 -16.66 9.85 -1.61
C VAL A 164 -15.74 9.02 -0.72
N ILE A 165 -14.71 8.44 -1.34
CA ILE A 165 -13.66 7.68 -0.66
C ILE A 165 -12.40 8.55 -0.53
N LEU A 166 -11.92 9.06 -1.67
CA LEU A 166 -10.84 10.05 -1.76
C LEU A 166 -11.40 11.30 -2.45
N ASP A 167 -11.30 12.45 -1.80
CA ASP A 167 -11.63 13.75 -2.40
C ASP A 167 -10.34 14.49 -2.73
N LYS A 168 -9.93 14.46 -4.00
CA LYS A 168 -8.75 15.18 -4.52
C LYS A 168 -7.56 15.10 -3.57
N ARG A 169 -7.23 13.88 -3.14
CA ARG A 169 -6.20 13.65 -2.13
C ARG A 169 -4.83 13.68 -2.78
N PRO A 170 -3.91 14.54 -2.30
CA PRO A 170 -2.54 14.58 -2.81
C PRO A 170 -1.73 13.41 -2.22
N PHE A 171 -0.89 12.82 -3.07
CA PHE A 171 0.09 11.81 -2.71
C PHE A 171 1.41 12.13 -3.40
N GLU A 172 2.51 11.86 -2.70
CA GLU A 172 3.87 12.10 -3.18
C GLU A 172 4.59 10.75 -3.25
N LEU A 173 5.02 10.37 -4.45
CA LEU A 173 5.78 9.15 -4.72
C LEU A 173 7.25 9.51 -4.96
N THR A 174 8.00 9.67 -3.86
CA THR A 174 9.41 10.10 -3.92
C THR A 174 10.32 9.06 -4.55
N GLU A 175 11.38 9.48 -5.26
CA GLU A 175 12.39 8.55 -5.80
C GLU A 175 12.99 7.65 -4.69
N LYS A 176 13.14 8.20 -3.49
CA LYS A 176 13.75 7.49 -2.36
C LYS A 176 12.94 6.27 -1.91
N SER A 177 11.61 6.37 -1.88
CA SER A 177 10.73 5.30 -1.39
C SER A 177 10.06 4.53 -2.51
N PHE A 178 9.55 5.23 -3.52
CA PHE A 178 8.85 4.66 -4.65
C PHE A 178 9.85 4.10 -5.66
N GLY A 179 10.86 4.88 -6.04
CA GLY A 179 11.83 4.53 -7.05
C GLY A 179 11.62 5.31 -8.35
N ILE A 180 12.07 4.73 -9.46
CA ILE A 180 11.92 5.28 -10.81
C ILE A 180 10.84 4.47 -11.50
N LEU A 181 9.83 5.15 -12.02
CA LEU A 181 8.80 4.54 -12.86
C LEU A 181 9.29 4.54 -14.31
N GLU A 182 9.92 3.43 -14.69
CA GLU A 182 10.48 3.23 -16.03
C GLU A 182 9.38 3.14 -17.12
N PRO A 183 9.70 3.46 -18.38
CA PRO A 183 8.81 3.25 -19.52
C PRO A 183 8.26 1.82 -19.58
N ASP A 184 6.99 1.68 -19.94
CA ASP A 184 6.28 0.39 -20.08
C ASP A 184 6.36 -0.52 -18.85
N THR A 185 6.38 0.07 -17.65
CA THR A 185 6.35 -0.66 -16.38
C THR A 185 5.14 -0.33 -15.52
N VAL A 186 4.89 -1.21 -14.56
CA VAL A 186 3.83 -1.04 -13.56
C VAL A 186 4.44 -1.10 -12.17
N MET A 187 4.09 -0.17 -11.29
CA MET A 187 4.52 -0.17 -9.90
C MET A 187 3.33 -0.08 -8.96
N PRO A 188 3.34 -0.79 -7.82
CA PRO A 188 2.26 -0.67 -6.84
C PRO A 188 2.34 0.69 -6.14
N ALA A 189 1.21 1.29 -5.81
CA ALA A 189 1.10 2.51 -5.01
C ALA A 189 0.08 2.34 -3.89
N TYR A 190 0.34 2.92 -2.72
CA TYR A 190 -0.46 2.74 -1.52
C TYR A 190 -1.05 4.07 -1.09
N PHE A 191 -2.37 4.21 -1.23
CA PHE A 191 -3.08 5.46 -0.95
C PHE A 191 -3.87 5.33 0.34
N THR A 192 -3.51 6.10 1.36
CA THR A 192 -4.22 6.13 2.64
C THR A 192 -5.67 6.56 2.46
N VAL A 193 -6.59 5.75 2.98
CA VAL A 193 -8.02 6.03 3.02
C VAL A 193 -8.34 6.79 4.31
N PRO A 194 -8.91 8.00 4.23
CA PRO A 194 -9.33 8.76 5.41
C PRO A 194 -10.28 7.95 6.28
N MET A 195 -10.10 8.03 7.60
CA MET A 195 -10.87 7.22 8.57
C MET A 195 -12.37 7.45 8.44
N GLU A 196 -12.77 8.70 8.22
CA GLU A 196 -14.15 9.13 7.99
C GLU A 196 -14.81 8.50 6.76
N ASN A 197 -14.01 8.03 5.79
CA ASN A 197 -14.48 7.48 4.52
C ASN A 197 -14.29 5.95 4.43
N GLN A 198 -13.79 5.30 5.49
CA GLN A 198 -13.55 3.86 5.46
C GLN A 198 -14.83 3.04 5.32
N GLU A 199 -15.95 3.49 5.89
CA GLU A 199 -17.22 2.79 5.71
C GLU A 199 -17.61 2.71 4.22
N ALA A 200 -17.49 3.82 3.49
CA ALA A 200 -17.71 3.86 2.04
C ALA A 200 -16.66 3.03 1.28
N PHE A 201 -15.41 3.00 1.72
CA PHE A 201 -14.37 2.17 1.11
C PHE A 201 -14.67 0.67 1.24
N PHE A 202 -15.07 0.23 2.44
CA PHE A 202 -15.35 -1.18 2.72
C PHE A 202 -16.75 -1.63 2.28
N SER A 203 -17.65 -0.71 1.94
CA SER A 203 -18.94 -1.04 1.32
C SER A 203 -18.78 -1.52 -0.14
N VAL A 204 -17.64 -1.20 -0.77
CA VAL A 204 -17.28 -1.66 -2.11
C VAL A 204 -16.95 -3.16 -2.09
N SER A 205 -17.90 -3.96 -2.55
CA SER A 205 -17.72 -5.40 -2.80
C SER A 205 -17.46 -5.73 -4.27
N ASP A 206 -17.72 -4.79 -5.17
CA ASP A 206 -17.62 -4.93 -6.61
C ASP A 206 -16.86 -3.74 -7.19
N LEU A 207 -15.71 -4.00 -7.82
CA LEU A 207 -14.85 -2.96 -8.38
C LEU A 207 -15.52 -2.16 -9.51
N SER A 208 -16.55 -2.73 -10.17
CA SER A 208 -17.33 -2.00 -11.18
C SER A 208 -18.19 -0.87 -10.58
N LYS A 209 -18.36 -0.86 -9.25
CA LYS A 209 -19.08 0.20 -8.51
C LYS A 209 -18.17 1.29 -7.97
N VAL A 210 -16.92 1.34 -8.42
CA VAL A 210 -15.98 2.39 -8.06
C VAL A 210 -15.58 3.18 -9.30
N THR A 211 -15.51 4.49 -9.14
CA THR A 211 -14.88 5.39 -10.09
C THR A 211 -13.69 6.06 -9.42
N TYR A 212 -12.59 6.17 -10.14
CA TYR A 212 -11.39 6.88 -9.68
C TYR A 212 -10.74 7.62 -10.83
N SER A 213 -10.01 8.68 -10.52
CA SER A 213 -9.33 9.52 -11.50
C SER A 213 -8.08 10.17 -10.91
N ILE A 214 -7.14 10.48 -11.80
CA ILE A 214 -6.03 11.38 -11.52
C ILE A 214 -6.52 12.81 -11.83
N ASP A 215 -6.63 13.65 -10.81
CA ASP A 215 -7.04 15.05 -10.96
C ASP A 215 -5.86 15.97 -11.35
N SER A 216 -4.65 15.61 -10.90
CA SER A 216 -3.39 16.26 -11.28
C SER A 216 -2.26 15.26 -11.24
N PHE A 217 -1.28 15.45 -12.12
CA PHE A 217 -0.08 14.62 -12.22
C PHE A 217 1.11 15.51 -12.58
N ASP A 218 2.16 15.49 -11.78
CA ASP A 218 3.42 16.18 -12.02
C ASP A 218 4.59 15.26 -11.64
N PHE A 219 5.74 15.42 -12.30
CA PHE A 219 6.90 14.53 -12.10
C PHE A 219 8.21 15.17 -12.57
N ASP A 220 9.31 14.63 -12.05
CA ASP A 220 10.66 14.88 -12.57
C ASP A 220 11.03 13.82 -13.62
N GLU A 221 11.41 14.27 -14.81
CA GLU A 221 11.97 13.41 -15.88
C GLU A 221 13.42 13.00 -15.54
N ARG A 222 13.77 11.74 -15.80
CA ARG A 222 15.10 11.18 -15.53
C ARG A 222 15.90 10.85 -16.79
#